data_AF-A0A7S0WCB3-F1
#
_entry.id   AF-A0A7S0WCB3-F1
#
_cell.length_a   1.000
_cell.length_b   1.000
_cell.length_c   1.000
_cell.angle_alpha   90.00
_cell.angle_beta   90.00
_cell.angle_gamma   90.00
#
_symmetry.space_group_name_H-M   'P 1'
#
loop_
_entity.id
_entity.type
_entity.pdbx_description
1 polymer ?
#
loop_
_entity_poly.entity_id
_entity_poly.type
_entity_poly.pdbx_seq_one_letter_code
_entity_poly.pdbx_strand_id
1 'polypeptide(L)'
;VSNALADGDKKKAGRVVSSAAWITILAGLAMAIPLFISGEAALAATGSVPELLHVGLEYLRIRLLSCPAVLCTMVLQAGLLAQKDSLTPLLAVLISGGFNVVGDIFLIRSMKMGLAGAAWATT
;
A
#
# COMPACT_ATOMS: atom_id res chain seq x y z
N VAL A 1 15.01 -7.14 13.38
CA VAL A 1 14.65 -6.14 14.42
C VAL A 1 14.66 -6.77 15.81
N SER A 2 13.88 -7.84 16.07
CA SER A 2 13.84 -8.53 17.37
C SER A 2 15.23 -8.86 17.97
N ASN A 3 16.11 -9.55 17.24
CA ASN A 3 17.45 -9.89 17.74
C ASN A 3 18.30 -8.64 18.09
N ALA A 4 18.24 -7.58 17.28
CA ALA A 4 19.00 -6.36 17.54
C ALA A 4 18.49 -5.60 18.78
N LEU A 5 17.19 -5.71 19.08
CA LEU A 5 16.59 -5.13 20.28
C LEU A 5 16.83 -5.98 21.52
N ALA A 6 16.89 -7.32 21.36
CA ALA A 6 17.33 -8.22 22.42
C ALA A 6 18.78 -7.94 22.85
N ASP A 7 19.64 -7.54 21.90
CA ASP A 7 21.02 -7.08 22.16
C ASP A 7 21.09 -5.65 22.75
N GLY A 8 19.97 -4.94 22.93
CA GLY A 8 19.92 -3.55 23.39
C GLY A 8 20.40 -2.49 22.38
N ASP A 9 20.77 -2.91 21.15
CA ASP A 9 21.36 -2.04 20.14
C ASP A 9 20.29 -1.36 19.27
N LYS A 10 19.78 -0.23 19.77
CA LYS A 10 18.82 0.61 19.06
C LYS A 10 19.36 1.15 17.72
N LYS A 11 20.68 1.34 17.57
CA LYS A 11 21.28 1.83 16.33
C LYS A 11 21.23 0.74 15.25
N LYS A 12 21.55 -0.50 15.61
CA LYS A 12 21.43 -1.67 14.73
C LYS A 12 19.98 -1.92 14.34
N ALA A 13 19.03 -1.80 15.28
CA ALA A 13 17.61 -1.88 14.97
C ALA A 13 17.16 -0.82 13.96
N GLY A 14 17.56 0.45 14.15
CA GLY A 14 17.26 1.54 13.19
C GLY A 14 17.86 1.32 11.80
N ARG A 15 19.10 0.80 11.73
CA ARG A 15 19.74 0.47 10.44
C ARG A 15 18.99 -0.64 9.71
N VAL A 16 18.56 -1.69 10.41
CA VAL A 16 17.76 -2.78 9.81
C VAL A 16 16.44 -2.24 9.26
N VAL A 17 15.75 -1.36 9.99
CA VAL A 17 14.51 -0.73 9.51
C VAL A 17 14.77 0.12 8.27
N SER A 18 15.82 0.93 8.27
CA SER A 18 16.20 1.76 7.12
C SER A 18 16.52 0.93 5.87
N SER A 19 17.30 -0.15 6.03
CA SER A 19 17.58 -1.07 4.92
C SER A 19 16.31 -1.77 4.43
N ALA A 20 15.44 -2.20 5.33
CA ALA A 20 14.18 -2.84 4.96
C ALA A 20 13.21 -1.88 4.25
N ALA A 21 13.22 -0.59 4.62
CA ALA A 21 12.48 0.45 3.90
C ALA A 21 12.97 0.61 2.46
N TRP A 22 14.30 0.66 2.24
CA TRP A 22 14.84 0.72 0.87
C TRP A 22 14.52 -0.52 0.05
N ILE A 23 14.63 -1.71 0.63
CA ILE A 23 14.28 -2.97 -0.05
C ILE A 23 12.81 -2.98 -0.46
N THR A 24 11.91 -2.55 0.44
CA THR A 24 10.46 -2.53 0.15
C THR A 24 10.08 -1.48 -0.88
N ILE A 25 10.73 -0.31 -0.90
CA ILE A 25 10.53 0.69 -1.97
C ILE A 25 10.94 0.10 -3.32
N LEU A 26 12.14 -0.48 -3.41
CA LEU A 26 12.65 -1.06 -4.65
C LEU A 26 11.79 -2.24 -5.11
N ALA A 27 11.40 -3.12 -4.20
CA ALA A 27 10.50 -4.23 -4.49
C ALA A 27 9.12 -3.74 -4.96
N GLY A 28 8.56 -2.72 -4.31
CA GLY A 28 7.28 -2.13 -4.68
C GLY A 28 7.30 -1.49 -6.06
N LEU A 29 8.38 -0.77 -6.39
CA LEU A 29 8.58 -0.22 -7.73
C LEU A 29 8.77 -1.33 -8.76
N ALA A 30 9.57 -2.35 -8.44
CA ALA A 30 9.78 -3.50 -9.31
C ALA A 30 8.50 -4.30 -9.60
N MET A 31 7.55 -4.32 -8.65
CA MET A 31 6.21 -4.90 -8.88
C MET A 31 5.27 -3.95 -9.62
N ALA A 32 5.30 -2.65 -9.28
CA ALA A 32 4.37 -1.67 -9.84
C ALA A 32 4.67 -1.33 -11.30
N ILE A 33 5.94 -1.16 -11.68
CA ILE A 33 6.33 -0.72 -13.03
C ILE A 33 5.88 -1.71 -14.12
N PRO A 34 6.16 -3.03 -14.03
CA PRO A 34 5.71 -3.98 -15.04
C PRO A 34 4.21 -3.98 -15.17
N LEU A 35 3.48 -3.98 -14.04
CA LEU A 35 2.01 -4.02 -14.04
C LEU A 35 1.39 -2.70 -14.51
N PHE A 36 2.09 -1.56 -14.35
CA PHE A 36 1.66 -0.28 -14.90
C PHE A 36 1.74 -0.27 -16.43
N ILE A 37 2.80 -0.88 -16.98
CA ILE A 37 3.05 -0.98 -18.43
C ILE A 37 2.13 -2.04 -19.06
N SER A 38 2.03 -3.22 -18.44
CA SER A 38 1.24 -4.36 -18.96
C SER A 38 -0.19 -4.43 -18.41
N GLY A 39 -0.65 -3.42 -17.70
CA GLY A 39 -1.91 -3.45 -16.93
C GLY A 39 -3.14 -3.79 -17.76
N GLU A 40 -3.22 -3.31 -18.99
CA GLU A 40 -4.33 -3.63 -19.90
C GLU A 40 -4.34 -5.12 -20.29
N ALA A 41 -3.17 -5.67 -20.63
CA ALA A 41 -3.03 -7.09 -20.95
C ALA A 41 -3.28 -7.97 -19.71
N ALA A 42 -2.81 -7.53 -18.54
CA ALA A 42 -3.04 -8.21 -17.27
C ALA A 42 -4.55 -8.24 -16.93
N LEU A 43 -5.27 -7.14 -17.14
CA LEU A 43 -6.71 -7.07 -16.94
C LEU A 43 -7.48 -7.89 -17.98
N ALA A 44 -7.09 -7.84 -19.25
CA ALA A 44 -7.70 -8.65 -20.30
C ALA A 44 -7.54 -10.16 -20.03
N ALA A 45 -6.39 -10.57 -19.48
CA ALA A 45 -6.13 -11.96 -19.10
C ALA A 45 -7.05 -12.48 -17.98
N THR A 46 -7.72 -11.61 -17.22
CA THR A 46 -8.71 -12.02 -16.21
C THR A 46 -10.06 -12.45 -16.79
N GLY A 47 -10.27 -12.28 -18.10
CA GLY A 47 -11.57 -12.50 -18.75
C GLY A 47 -12.57 -11.36 -18.53
N SER A 48 -12.07 -10.16 -18.19
CA SER A 48 -12.91 -8.96 -18.03
C SER A 48 -13.57 -8.56 -19.35
N VAL A 49 -14.84 -8.12 -19.28
CA VAL A 49 -15.56 -7.59 -20.45
C VAL A 49 -14.96 -6.24 -20.90
N PRO A 50 -15.02 -5.90 -22.21
CA PRO A 50 -14.39 -4.71 -22.74
C PRO A 50 -14.82 -3.40 -22.06
N GLU A 51 -16.09 -3.28 -21.63
CA GLU A 51 -16.57 -2.08 -20.94
C GLU A 51 -15.90 -1.85 -19.58
N LEU A 52 -15.43 -2.91 -18.91
CA LEU A 52 -14.77 -2.83 -17.60
C LEU A 52 -13.27 -2.61 -17.71
N LEU A 53 -12.65 -2.90 -18.87
CA LEU A 53 -11.20 -2.75 -19.05
C LEU A 53 -10.74 -1.31 -18.84
N HIS A 54 -11.48 -0.34 -19.37
CA HIS A 54 -11.09 1.06 -19.26
C HIS A 54 -11.11 1.56 -17.82
N VAL A 55 -12.23 1.32 -17.11
CA VAL A 55 -12.40 1.76 -15.71
C VAL A 55 -11.49 0.96 -14.77
N GLY A 56 -11.29 -0.33 -15.04
CA GLY A 56 -10.37 -1.18 -14.31
C GLY A 56 -8.90 -0.76 -14.49
N LEU A 57 -8.51 -0.32 -15.67
CA LEU A 57 -7.15 0.15 -15.95
C LEU A 57 -6.85 1.47 -15.23
N GLU A 58 -7.81 2.40 -15.21
CA GLU A 58 -7.70 3.63 -14.43
C GLU A 58 -7.52 3.33 -12.93
N TYR A 59 -8.39 2.47 -12.38
CA TYR A 59 -8.29 2.02 -10.99
C TYR A 59 -6.94 1.37 -10.69
N LEU A 60 -6.50 0.44 -11.54
CA LEU A 60 -5.23 -0.28 -11.40
C LEU A 60 -4.05 0.70 -11.35
N ARG A 61 -4.00 1.66 -12.26
CA ARG A 61 -2.90 2.64 -12.33
C ARG A 61 -2.83 3.52 -11.10
N ILE A 62 -3.95 3.99 -10.58
CA ILE A 62 -3.99 4.76 -9.32
C ILE A 62 -3.51 3.89 -8.17
N ARG A 63 -4.03 2.65 -8.07
CA ARG A 63 -3.68 1.73 -6.98
C ARG A 63 -2.20 1.38 -6.94
N LEU A 64 -1.57 1.25 -8.11
CA LEU A 64 -0.14 0.95 -8.23
C LEU A 64 0.77 2.02 -7.63
N LEU A 65 0.31 3.28 -7.51
CA LEU A 65 1.08 4.35 -6.86
C LEU A 65 1.33 4.05 -5.37
N SER A 66 0.39 3.37 -4.71
CA SER A 66 0.52 2.99 -3.30
C SER A 66 1.41 1.77 -3.05
N CYS A 67 1.72 0.95 -4.07
CA CYS A 67 2.43 -0.33 -3.89
C CYS A 67 3.73 -0.22 -3.06
N PRO A 68 4.64 0.73 -3.32
CA PRO A 68 5.84 0.88 -2.50
C PRO A 68 5.52 1.23 -1.04
N ALA A 69 4.57 2.15 -0.82
CA ALA A 69 4.16 2.58 0.51
C ALA A 69 3.48 1.46 1.31
N VAL A 70 2.67 0.64 0.65
CA VAL A 70 2.01 -0.53 1.25
C VAL A 70 3.05 -1.56 1.71
N LEU A 71 4.06 -1.88 0.89
CA LEU A 71 5.11 -2.81 1.31
C LEU A 71 5.95 -2.25 2.47
N CYS A 72 6.28 -0.97 2.45
CA CYS A 72 6.96 -0.31 3.58
C CYS A 72 6.14 -0.42 4.87
N THR A 73 4.84 -0.10 4.81
CA THR A 73 3.96 -0.16 5.98
C THR A 73 3.79 -1.58 6.51
N MET A 74 3.70 -2.59 5.64
CA MET A 74 3.68 -4.01 6.08
C MET A 74 4.95 -4.39 6.85
N VAL A 75 6.13 -3.97 6.37
CA VAL A 75 7.40 -4.26 7.05
C VAL A 75 7.54 -3.50 8.36
N LEU A 76 7.12 -2.23 8.40
CA LEU A 76 7.08 -1.44 9.64
C LEU A 76 6.14 -2.06 10.67
N GLN A 77 4.94 -2.47 10.24
CA GLN A 77 3.97 -3.17 11.09
C GLN A 77 4.54 -4.49 11.63
N ALA A 78 5.16 -5.31 10.79
CA ALA A 78 5.82 -6.53 11.22
C ALA A 78 6.95 -6.24 12.24
N GLY A 79 7.69 -5.15 12.05
CA GLY A 79 8.71 -4.68 12.98
C GLY A 79 8.16 -4.26 14.35
N LEU A 80 7.02 -3.56 14.39
CA LEU A 80 6.32 -3.19 15.62
C LEU A 80 5.77 -4.42 16.35
N LEU A 81 5.14 -5.34 15.61
CA LEU A 81 4.64 -6.59 16.16
C LEU A 81 5.75 -7.47 16.75
N ALA A 82 6.91 -7.53 16.08
CA ALA A 82 8.09 -8.24 16.60
C ALA A 82 8.64 -7.64 17.90
N GLN A 83 8.31 -6.37 18.21
CA GLN A 83 8.65 -5.67 19.44
C GLN A 83 7.59 -5.82 20.54
N LYS A 84 6.54 -6.60 20.28
CA LYS A 84 5.33 -6.70 21.12
C LYS A 84 4.56 -5.37 21.22
N ASP A 85 4.75 -4.47 20.26
CA ASP A 85 3.91 -3.28 20.10
C ASP A 85 2.83 -3.56 19.06
N SER A 86 1.66 -3.98 19.54
CA SER A 86 0.46 -4.19 18.72
C SER A 86 -0.48 -2.99 18.68
N LEU A 87 -0.35 -2.05 19.63
CA LEU A 87 -1.25 -0.91 19.74
C LEU A 87 -0.94 0.17 18.70
N THR A 88 0.34 0.48 18.49
CA THR A 88 0.76 1.43 17.46
C THR A 88 0.27 1.04 16.06
N PRO A 89 0.48 -0.21 15.57
CA PRO A 89 -0.04 -0.59 14.26
C PRO A 89 -1.57 -0.68 14.22
N LEU A 90 -2.24 -1.05 15.32
CA LEU A 90 -3.70 -1.07 15.39
C LEU A 90 -4.30 0.33 15.21
N LEU A 91 -3.78 1.32 15.95
CA LEU A 91 -4.24 2.70 15.86
C LEU A 91 -3.97 3.28 14.46
N ALA A 92 -2.80 2.98 13.87
CA ALA A 92 -2.49 3.41 12.51
C ALA A 92 -3.50 2.87 11.48
N VAL A 93 -3.87 1.58 11.59
CA VAL A 93 -4.87 0.96 10.72
C VAL A 93 -6.26 1.56 10.93
N LEU A 94 -6.66 1.81 12.19
CA LEU A 94 -7.96 2.43 12.49
C LEU A 94 -8.07 3.85 11.93
N ILE A 95 -7.03 4.66 12.10
CA ILE A 95 -6.97 6.03 11.57
C ILE A 95 -6.99 6.00 10.04
N SER A 96 -6.17 5.14 9.43
CA SER A 96 -6.13 4.96 7.97
C SER A 96 -7.48 4.51 7.41
N GLY A 97 -8.15 3.55 8.04
CA GLY A 97 -9.49 3.12 7.67
C GLY A 97 -10.52 4.25 7.80
N GLY A 98 -10.42 5.08 8.85
CA GLY A 98 -11.26 6.27 8.99
C GLY A 98 -11.07 7.26 7.85
N PHE A 99 -9.82 7.58 7.48
CA PHE A 99 -9.52 8.43 6.33
C PHE A 99 -10.02 7.83 5.02
N ASN A 100 -9.91 6.51 4.85
CA ASN A 100 -10.39 5.81 3.67
C ASN A 100 -11.92 5.94 3.52
N VAL A 101 -12.69 5.67 4.59
CA VAL A 101 -14.16 5.81 4.58
C VAL A 101 -14.59 7.25 4.31
N VAL A 102 -13.95 8.22 4.95
CA VAL A 102 -14.24 9.65 4.72
C VAL A 102 -13.88 10.04 3.29
N GLY A 103 -12.74 9.56 2.78
CA GLY A 103 -12.26 9.75 1.42
C GLY A 103 -13.25 9.21 0.40
N ASP A 104 -13.76 8.00 0.59
CA ASP A 104 -14.78 7.39 -0.26
C ASP A 104 -16.05 8.25 -0.32
N ILE A 105 -16.58 8.64 0.85
CA ILE A 105 -17.77 9.49 0.91
C ILE A 105 -17.53 10.81 0.16
N PHE A 106 -16.37 11.43 0.35
CA PHE A 106 -16.06 12.71 -0.28
C PHE A 106 -15.84 12.59 -1.80
N LEU A 107 -14.92 11.72 -2.24
CA LEU A 107 -14.49 11.56 -3.63
C LEU A 107 -15.60 10.95 -4.50
N ILE A 108 -16.34 9.98 -3.97
CA ILE A 108 -17.40 9.32 -4.73
C ILE A 108 -18.66 10.18 -4.75
N ARG A 109 -19.12 10.69 -3.60
CA ARG A 109 -20.41 11.42 -3.54
C ARG A 109 -20.28 12.88 -3.97
N SER A 110 -19.26 13.60 -3.49
CA SER A 110 -19.13 15.04 -3.71
C SER A 110 -18.44 15.34 -5.03
N MET A 111 -17.36 14.62 -5.34
CA MET A 111 -16.61 14.81 -6.59
C MET A 111 -17.09 13.93 -7.75
N LYS A 112 -18.02 12.99 -7.50
CA LYS A 112 -18.61 12.10 -8.52
C LYS A 112 -17.57 11.30 -9.32
N MET A 113 -16.43 10.96 -8.70
CA MET A 113 -15.32 10.27 -9.36
C MET A 113 -15.53 8.76 -9.51
N GLY A 114 -16.62 8.20 -8.98
CA GLY A 114 -16.94 6.77 -9.11
C GLY A 114 -15.80 5.86 -8.62
N LEU A 115 -15.42 4.88 -9.45
CA LEU A 115 -14.37 3.89 -9.13
C LEU A 115 -12.99 4.53 -8.96
N ALA A 116 -12.67 5.59 -9.72
CA ALA A 116 -11.42 6.32 -9.57
C ALA A 116 -11.34 7.00 -8.19
N GLY A 117 -12.47 7.51 -7.70
CA GLY A 117 -12.58 8.07 -6.35
C GLY A 117 -12.25 7.04 -5.27
N ALA A 118 -12.78 5.82 -5.39
CA ALA A 118 -12.46 4.72 -4.47
C ALA A 118 -10.97 4.34 -4.52
N ALA A 119 -10.35 4.36 -5.71
CA ALA A 119 -8.93 4.09 -5.86
C ALA A 119 -8.09 5.11 -5.09
N TRP A 120 -8.39 6.40 -5.22
CA TRP A 120 -7.69 7.48 -4.53
C TRP A 120 -7.89 7.44 -3.02
N ALA A 121 -9.10 7.11 -2.54
CA ALA A 121 -9.36 7.00 -1.11
C ALA A 121 -8.56 5.89 -0.43
N THR A 122 -8.21 4.83 -1.18
CA THR A 122 -7.53 3.64 -0.65
C THR A 122 -6.01 3.69 -0.81
N THR A 123 -5.52 4.52 -1.73
CA THR A 123 -4.10 4.65 -2.12
C THR A 123 -3.36 5.55 -1.15
#